data_AF-A0AAJ5Z2J9-F1
#
_entry.id   AF-A0AAJ5Z2J9-F1
#
_cell.length_a   1.000
_cell.length_b   1.000
_cell.length_c   1.000
_cell.angle_alpha   90.00
_cell.angle_beta   90.00
_cell.angle_gamma   90.00
#
_symmetry.space_group_name_H-M   'P 1'
#
loop_
_entity.id
_entity.type
_entity.pdbx_description
1 polymer ?
#
loop_
_entity_poly.entity_id
_entity_poly.type
_entity_poly.pdbx_seq_one_letter_code
_entity_poly.pdbx_strand_id
1 'polypeptide(L)'
;MSRSFHIRVPCTSANIGPGFDVVGLSLSLYLVLDVSIEADAPHKDPVLTYSGQGAADAPLNPYQNLITRVALYVMRVNDMKSFPRGVRIHVRNDIPFGRGLGSSGAAVIAGLLLGNELGQLHIARDRLLDYALMIERHPDNVAAALIGGFVGSYLQELSGEAAATTQVPLSEVLPAYPDNASESWGYHPPTPPQGIGHYIRFGWAKEIKVIAIIPHFEVLTAEARRVLPDTYTKEDLVFNLQRLAVLTTSLARSPPDTACTSRTANTSYPASHASSPPSRP
;
A
#
# COMPACT_ATOMS: atom_id res chain seq x y z
N MET A 1 23.26 -21.90 -6.02
CA MET A 1 22.26 -22.81 -5.43
C MET A 1 20.89 -22.29 -5.77
N SER A 2 19.95 -23.19 -6.11
CA SER A 2 18.56 -22.80 -6.34
C SER A 2 17.88 -22.43 -5.02
N ARG A 3 17.05 -21.38 -5.01
CA ARG A 3 16.32 -20.91 -3.83
C ARG A 3 14.86 -20.72 -4.19
N SER A 4 13.95 -21.03 -3.27
CA SER A 4 12.54 -20.68 -3.38
C SER A 4 12.02 -20.08 -2.09
N PHE A 5 11.06 -19.18 -2.21
CA PHE A 5 10.39 -18.54 -1.08
C PHE A 5 9.00 -18.02 -1.49
N HIS A 6 8.18 -17.73 -0.48
CA HIS A 6 6.85 -17.19 -0.66
C HIS A 6 6.73 -15.84 0.07
N ILE A 7 6.17 -14.85 -0.60
CA ILE A 7 5.78 -13.58 0.01
C ILE A 7 4.26 -13.53 0.06
N ARG A 8 3.67 -13.20 1.21
CA ARG A 8 2.23 -13.09 1.39
C ARG A 8 1.92 -11.75 2.02
N VAL A 9 1.18 -10.91 1.30
CA VAL A 9 0.78 -9.56 1.72
C VAL A 9 -0.73 -9.50 1.86
N PRO A 10 -1.27 -9.08 3.01
CA PRO A 10 -2.71 -8.94 3.19
C PRO A 10 -3.26 -7.75 2.43
N CYS A 11 -4.53 -7.84 2.04
CA CYS A 11 -5.30 -6.66 1.64
C CYS A 11 -5.59 -5.78 2.86
N THR A 12 -5.96 -4.53 2.61
CA THR A 12 -6.19 -3.55 3.68
C THR A 12 -7.47 -2.79 3.50
N SER A 13 -8.07 -2.37 4.61
CA SER A 13 -9.10 -1.35 4.62
C SER A 13 -8.57 -0.14 5.40
N ALA A 14 -8.66 1.02 4.78
CA ALA A 14 -8.21 2.30 5.34
C ALA A 14 -9.40 3.13 5.84
N ASN A 15 -9.08 4.27 6.47
CA ASN A 15 -10.06 5.26 6.91
C ASN A 15 -11.10 4.69 7.88
N ILE A 16 -10.75 3.68 8.69
CA ILE A 16 -11.70 2.95 9.55
C ILE A 16 -12.48 3.94 10.43
N GLY A 17 -13.73 4.23 10.05
CA GLY A 17 -14.52 5.30 10.63
C GLY A 17 -13.83 6.67 10.50
N PRO A 18 -13.59 7.40 11.62
CA PRO A 18 -12.99 8.74 11.61
C PRO A 18 -11.47 8.75 11.34
N GLY A 19 -10.85 7.59 11.13
CA GLY A 19 -9.40 7.45 10.99
C GLY A 19 -8.85 7.78 9.60
N PHE A 20 -9.35 8.84 8.96
CA PHE A 20 -8.98 9.22 7.61
C PHE A 20 -7.47 9.45 7.44
N ASP A 21 -6.86 8.80 6.44
CA ASP A 21 -5.42 8.80 6.11
C ASP A 21 -4.47 8.41 7.25
N VAL A 22 -5.02 7.94 8.38
CA VAL A 22 -4.25 7.58 9.58
C VAL A 22 -4.39 6.11 9.90
N VAL A 23 -5.61 5.56 9.84
CA VAL A 23 -5.91 4.24 10.38
C VAL A 23 -6.13 3.23 9.26
N GLY A 24 -5.36 2.14 9.31
CA GLY A 24 -5.49 1.00 8.41
C GLY A 24 -5.66 -0.33 9.15
N LEU A 25 -6.34 -1.28 8.52
CA LEU A 25 -6.58 -2.63 9.02
C LEU A 25 -6.25 -3.65 7.94
N SER A 26 -5.37 -4.61 8.24
CA SER A 26 -5.12 -5.75 7.36
C SER A 26 -6.25 -6.79 7.46
N LEU A 27 -6.70 -7.33 6.33
CA LEU A 27 -7.75 -8.35 6.26
C LEU A 27 -7.19 -9.68 5.73
N SER A 28 -8.02 -10.74 5.80
CA SER A 28 -7.61 -12.13 5.50
C SER A 28 -7.77 -12.52 4.01
N LEU A 29 -7.59 -11.58 3.10
CA LEU A 29 -7.40 -11.82 1.66
C LEU A 29 -5.98 -11.39 1.28
N TYR A 30 -5.35 -12.08 0.33
CA TYR A 30 -3.91 -11.94 0.13
C TYR A 30 -3.52 -11.79 -1.33
N LEU A 31 -2.42 -11.08 -1.53
CA LEU A 31 -1.56 -11.20 -2.70
C LEU A 31 -0.36 -12.07 -2.29
N VAL A 32 -0.12 -13.13 -3.07
CA VAL A 32 0.96 -14.09 -2.82
C VAL A 32 1.92 -14.11 -4.01
N LEU A 33 3.21 -14.06 -3.73
CA LEU A 33 4.27 -14.31 -4.69
C LEU A 33 4.91 -15.65 -4.38
N ASP A 34 4.88 -16.56 -5.34
CA ASP A 34 5.68 -17.78 -5.31
C ASP A 34 6.93 -17.54 -6.17
N VAL A 35 8.12 -17.56 -5.55
CA VAL A 35 9.36 -17.15 -6.21
C VAL A 35 10.36 -18.31 -6.20
N SER A 36 10.99 -18.56 -7.34
CA SER A 36 12.10 -19.50 -7.48
C SER A 36 13.25 -18.84 -8.22
N ILE A 37 14.49 -19.16 -7.82
CA ILE A 37 15.72 -18.71 -8.45
C ILE A 37 16.49 -19.95 -8.89
N GLU A 38 16.65 -20.12 -10.21
CA GLU A 38 17.41 -21.21 -10.82
C GLU A 38 18.83 -20.74 -11.15
N ALA A 39 19.85 -21.34 -10.53
CA ALA A 39 21.24 -20.88 -10.67
C ALA A 39 21.77 -20.95 -12.12
N ASP A 40 21.38 -21.98 -12.86
CA ASP A 40 21.85 -22.25 -14.23
C ASP A 40 20.80 -21.91 -15.29
N ALA A 41 19.89 -20.97 -14.98
CA ALA A 41 18.82 -20.62 -15.89
C ALA A 41 19.34 -19.98 -17.20
N PRO A 42 18.74 -20.34 -18.35
CA PRO A 42 19.13 -19.78 -19.63
C PRO A 42 18.71 -18.31 -19.79
N HIS A 43 17.71 -17.85 -19.03
CA HIS A 43 17.18 -16.49 -19.11
C HIS A 43 17.86 -15.54 -18.11
N LYS A 44 18.19 -14.32 -18.60
CA LYS A 44 18.72 -13.23 -17.78
C LYS A 44 17.59 -12.51 -17.03
N ASP A 45 16.50 -12.20 -17.73
CA ASP A 45 15.37 -11.45 -17.19
C ASP A 45 14.40 -12.36 -16.43
N PRO A 46 13.69 -11.83 -15.41
CA PRO A 46 12.70 -12.62 -14.69
C PRO A 46 11.58 -13.15 -15.59
N VAL A 47 11.05 -14.31 -15.25
CA VAL A 47 9.80 -14.81 -15.85
C VAL A 47 8.65 -14.54 -14.90
N LEU A 48 7.69 -13.73 -15.33
CA LEU A 48 6.51 -13.38 -14.55
C LEU A 48 5.26 -14.07 -15.08
N THR A 49 4.47 -14.64 -14.17
CA THR A 49 3.14 -15.19 -14.47
C THR A 49 2.15 -14.70 -13.44
N TYR A 50 0.86 -14.64 -13.79
CA TYR A 50 -0.18 -14.04 -12.96
C TYR A 50 -1.45 -14.89 -12.96
N SER A 51 -2.10 -15.04 -11.82
CA SER A 51 -3.43 -15.62 -11.68
C SER A 51 -4.28 -14.86 -10.64
N GLY A 52 -5.59 -15.08 -10.68
CA GLY A 52 -6.55 -14.39 -9.80
C GLY A 52 -7.12 -13.11 -10.41
N GLN A 53 -7.46 -12.16 -9.56
CA GLN A 53 -8.01 -10.86 -9.96
C GLN A 53 -7.02 -10.11 -10.86
N GLY A 54 -7.52 -9.49 -11.94
CA GLY A 54 -6.75 -8.67 -12.90
C GLY A 54 -5.65 -9.38 -13.67
N ALA A 55 -5.59 -10.72 -13.64
CA ALA A 55 -4.59 -11.50 -14.37
C ALA A 55 -4.61 -11.25 -15.88
N ALA A 56 -5.79 -10.97 -16.45
CA ALA A 56 -5.95 -10.69 -17.88
C ALA A 56 -5.28 -9.38 -18.32
N ASP A 57 -5.23 -8.39 -17.43
CA ASP A 57 -4.75 -7.03 -17.73
C ASP A 57 -3.36 -6.75 -17.14
N ALA A 58 -2.87 -7.63 -16.26
CA ALA A 58 -1.58 -7.47 -15.62
C ALA A 58 -0.42 -7.55 -16.63
N PRO A 59 0.44 -6.51 -16.75
CA PRO A 59 1.62 -6.60 -17.60
C PRO A 59 2.50 -7.76 -17.15
N LEU A 60 2.82 -8.68 -18.06
CA LEU A 60 3.72 -9.80 -17.78
C LEU A 60 5.19 -9.48 -18.08
N ASN A 61 5.46 -8.33 -18.71
CA ASN A 61 6.81 -7.81 -18.81
C ASN A 61 7.29 -7.39 -17.40
N PRO A 62 8.36 -8.00 -16.85
CA PRO A 62 8.88 -7.68 -15.52
C PRO A 62 9.33 -6.23 -15.35
N TYR A 63 9.61 -5.52 -16.43
CA TYR A 63 9.99 -4.11 -16.36
C TYR A 63 8.79 -3.16 -16.38
N GLN A 64 7.59 -3.66 -16.70
CA GLN A 64 6.34 -2.87 -16.74
C GLN A 64 5.41 -3.20 -15.56
N ASN A 65 5.46 -4.41 -15.02
CA ASN A 65 4.64 -4.81 -13.87
C ASN A 65 5.01 -4.03 -12.60
N LEU A 66 4.02 -3.55 -11.85
CA LEU A 66 4.24 -2.73 -10.65
C LEU A 66 5.10 -3.46 -9.60
N ILE A 67 4.81 -4.72 -9.29
CA ILE A 67 5.49 -5.48 -8.23
C ILE A 67 6.98 -5.59 -8.52
N THR A 68 7.34 -6.00 -9.73
CA THR A 68 8.73 -6.16 -10.14
C THR A 68 9.41 -4.81 -10.33
N ARG A 69 8.73 -3.77 -10.82
CA ARG A 69 9.29 -2.41 -10.86
C ARG A 69 9.66 -1.90 -9.47
N VAL A 70 8.80 -2.11 -8.48
CA VAL A 70 9.09 -1.75 -7.08
C VAL A 70 10.24 -2.59 -6.52
N ALA A 71 10.29 -3.89 -6.82
CA ALA A 71 11.42 -4.73 -6.42
C ALA A 71 12.75 -4.23 -7.01
N LEU A 72 12.74 -3.87 -8.29
CA LEU A 72 13.91 -3.32 -8.98
C LEU A 72 14.31 -1.95 -8.42
N TYR A 73 13.34 -1.11 -8.03
CA TYR A 73 13.61 0.14 -7.33
C TYR A 73 14.38 -0.10 -6.04
N VAL A 74 13.91 -0.99 -5.16
CA VAL A 74 14.61 -1.34 -3.91
C VAL A 74 16.02 -1.84 -4.19
N MET A 75 16.17 -2.76 -5.15
CA MET A 75 17.48 -3.28 -5.55
C MET A 75 18.43 -2.18 -6.02
N ARG A 76 17.97 -1.28 -6.89
CA ARG A 76 18.81 -0.22 -7.49
C ARG A 76 19.23 0.86 -6.50
N VAL A 77 18.36 1.21 -5.55
CA VAL A 77 18.76 2.09 -4.43
C VAL A 77 19.88 1.46 -3.59
N ASN A 78 20.00 0.13 -3.59
CA ASN A 78 21.03 -0.62 -2.87
C ASN A 78 22.07 -1.22 -3.84
N ASP A 79 22.44 -0.47 -4.88
CA ASP A 79 23.52 -0.76 -5.83
C ASP A 79 23.38 -2.03 -6.69
N MET A 80 22.18 -2.63 -6.73
CA MET A 80 21.87 -3.77 -7.59
C MET A 80 21.10 -3.33 -8.84
N LYS A 81 21.79 -3.32 -9.99
CA LYS A 81 21.28 -2.73 -11.24
C LYS A 81 20.14 -3.53 -11.91
N SER A 82 20.13 -4.85 -11.70
CA SER A 82 19.24 -5.80 -12.37
C SER A 82 18.89 -6.97 -11.46
N PHE A 83 17.84 -7.70 -11.85
CA PHE A 83 17.44 -8.92 -11.16
C PHE A 83 18.52 -10.01 -11.23
N PRO A 84 18.57 -10.90 -10.22
CA PRO A 84 19.35 -12.14 -10.34
C PRO A 84 18.87 -12.95 -11.56
N ARG A 85 19.77 -13.71 -12.16
CA ARG A 85 19.41 -14.64 -13.24
C ARG A 85 18.50 -15.75 -12.72
N GLY A 86 17.63 -16.25 -13.59
CA GLY A 86 16.80 -17.41 -13.29
C GLY A 86 15.64 -17.17 -12.33
N VAL A 87 15.27 -15.90 -12.10
CA VAL A 87 14.13 -15.55 -11.26
C VAL A 87 12.84 -15.89 -11.99
N ARG A 88 12.00 -16.73 -11.39
CA ARG A 88 10.60 -16.92 -11.79
C ARG A 88 9.71 -16.46 -10.65
N ILE A 89 8.66 -15.71 -11.01
CA ILE A 89 7.69 -15.16 -10.07
C ILE A 89 6.30 -15.56 -10.57
N HIS A 90 5.55 -16.24 -9.73
CA HIS A 90 4.13 -16.44 -9.94
C HIS A 90 3.35 -15.57 -8.95
N VAL A 91 2.55 -14.64 -9.47
CA VAL A 91 1.65 -13.79 -8.69
C VAL A 91 0.28 -14.45 -8.60
N ARG A 92 -0.22 -14.62 -7.38
CA ARG A 92 -1.60 -15.00 -7.09
C ARG A 92 -2.26 -13.88 -6.34
N ASN A 93 -3.20 -13.18 -6.97
CA ASN A 93 -3.87 -12.04 -6.35
C ASN A 93 -5.35 -12.30 -6.16
N ASP A 94 -5.77 -12.49 -4.91
CA ASP A 94 -7.19 -12.65 -4.57
C ASP A 94 -7.84 -11.32 -4.17
N ILE A 95 -7.10 -10.21 -4.20
CA ILE A 95 -7.55 -8.89 -3.77
C ILE A 95 -8.25 -8.16 -4.94
N PRO A 96 -9.54 -7.80 -4.81
CA PRO A 96 -10.25 -7.07 -5.85
C PRO A 96 -9.67 -5.67 -6.11
N PHE A 97 -9.50 -5.31 -7.39
CA PHE A 97 -9.02 -4.00 -7.82
C PHE A 97 -10.08 -2.92 -7.68
N GLY A 98 -9.67 -1.71 -7.27
CA GLY A 98 -10.54 -0.54 -7.26
C GLY A 98 -11.74 -0.63 -6.30
N ARG A 99 -11.70 -1.55 -5.32
CA ARG A 99 -12.79 -1.79 -4.35
C ARG A 99 -12.50 -1.29 -2.93
N GLY A 100 -11.51 -0.40 -2.77
CA GLY A 100 -11.12 0.11 -1.45
C GLY A 100 -10.47 -0.93 -0.52
N LEU A 101 -9.97 -2.04 -1.08
CA LEU A 101 -9.29 -3.12 -0.36
C LEU A 101 -7.76 -3.06 -0.45
N GLY A 102 -7.19 -1.89 -0.78
CA GLY A 102 -5.75 -1.68 -0.74
C GLY A 102 -4.92 -2.55 -1.70
N SER A 103 -5.48 -2.99 -2.83
CA SER A 103 -4.78 -3.86 -3.81
C SER A 103 -3.47 -3.24 -4.31
N SER A 104 -3.46 -1.92 -4.59
CA SER A 104 -2.23 -1.18 -4.97
C SER A 104 -1.18 -1.22 -3.85
N GLY A 105 -1.55 -0.82 -2.64
CA GLY A 105 -0.65 -0.86 -1.48
C GLY A 105 -0.09 -2.25 -1.22
N ALA A 106 -0.91 -3.30 -1.35
CA ALA A 106 -0.46 -4.68 -1.23
C ALA A 106 0.56 -5.06 -2.32
N ALA A 107 0.36 -4.64 -3.57
CA ALA A 107 1.31 -4.86 -4.66
C ALA A 107 2.63 -4.10 -4.46
N VAL A 108 2.57 -2.86 -3.97
CA VAL A 108 3.78 -2.08 -3.61
C VAL A 108 4.55 -2.80 -2.51
N ILE A 109 3.90 -3.16 -1.39
CA ILE A 109 4.56 -3.89 -0.30
C ILE A 109 5.13 -5.24 -0.77
N ALA A 110 4.42 -5.97 -1.63
CA ALA A 110 4.91 -7.22 -2.18
C ALA A 110 6.19 -7.02 -3.02
N GLY A 111 6.24 -5.95 -3.82
CA GLY A 111 7.43 -5.56 -4.58
C GLY A 111 8.60 -5.17 -3.68
N LEU A 112 8.34 -4.41 -2.61
CA LEU A 112 9.40 -4.03 -1.66
C LEU A 112 10.02 -5.25 -0.97
N LEU A 113 9.17 -6.15 -0.49
CA LEU A 113 9.60 -7.41 0.13
C LEU A 113 10.34 -8.29 -0.89
N LEU A 114 9.87 -8.33 -2.14
CA LEU A 114 10.54 -9.07 -3.22
C LEU A 114 11.95 -8.52 -3.49
N GLY A 115 12.10 -7.20 -3.64
CA GLY A 115 13.41 -6.58 -3.85
C GLY A 115 14.36 -6.82 -2.69
N ASN A 116 13.86 -6.69 -1.46
CA ASN A 116 14.61 -6.97 -0.23
C ASN A 116 15.12 -8.42 -0.18
N GLU A 117 14.27 -9.39 -0.52
CA GLU A 117 14.61 -10.82 -0.52
C GLU A 117 15.54 -11.21 -1.69
N LEU A 118 15.27 -10.70 -2.90
CA LEU A 118 16.12 -10.96 -4.07
C LEU A 118 17.52 -10.38 -3.89
N GLY A 119 17.63 -9.19 -3.31
CA GLY A 119 18.90 -8.56 -2.98
C GLY A 119 19.56 -9.03 -1.68
N GLN A 120 18.87 -9.84 -0.87
CA GLN A 120 19.34 -10.27 0.46
C GLN A 120 19.76 -9.08 1.34
N LEU A 121 18.97 -8.00 1.29
CA LEU A 121 19.35 -6.70 1.86
C LEU A 121 19.02 -6.59 3.35
N HIS A 122 18.14 -7.46 3.86
CA HIS A 122 17.73 -7.49 5.27
C HIS A 122 17.24 -6.13 5.81
N ILE A 123 16.54 -5.35 4.97
CA ILE A 123 16.02 -4.03 5.32
C ILE A 123 14.93 -4.16 6.41
N ALA A 124 15.07 -3.38 7.48
CA ALA A 124 14.08 -3.32 8.55
C ALA A 124 12.72 -2.78 8.07
N ARG A 125 11.63 -3.18 8.73
CA ARG A 125 10.27 -2.78 8.33
C ARG A 125 10.07 -1.27 8.31
N ASP A 126 10.58 -0.55 9.30
CA ASP A 126 10.47 0.91 9.37
C ASP A 126 11.14 1.56 8.16
N ARG A 127 12.27 1.00 7.75
CA ARG A 127 12.96 1.46 6.55
C ARG A 127 12.20 1.09 5.28
N LEU A 128 11.61 -0.11 5.18
CA LEU A 128 10.74 -0.48 4.05
C LEU A 128 9.50 0.43 3.95
N LEU A 129 8.98 0.93 5.07
CA LEU A 129 7.90 1.92 5.06
C LEU A 129 8.34 3.22 4.37
N ASP A 130 9.57 3.69 4.57
CA ASP A 130 10.07 4.85 3.83
C ASP A 130 10.07 4.63 2.30
N TYR A 131 10.50 3.45 1.85
CA TYR A 131 10.43 3.11 0.42
C TYR A 131 8.98 3.08 -0.08
N ALA A 132 8.05 2.55 0.73
CA ALA A 132 6.63 2.52 0.38
C ALA A 132 6.08 3.95 0.24
N LEU A 133 6.45 4.86 1.13
CA LEU A 133 5.95 6.24 1.16
C LEU A 133 6.51 7.13 0.05
N MET A 134 7.66 6.77 -0.53
CA MET A 134 8.14 7.37 -1.78
C MET A 134 7.25 7.02 -2.98
N ILE A 135 6.52 5.90 -2.92
CA ILE A 135 5.67 5.40 -4.01
C ILE A 135 4.20 5.76 -3.77
N GLU A 136 3.70 5.47 -2.56
CA GLU A 136 2.32 5.68 -2.14
C GLU A 136 2.29 6.68 -0.98
N ARG A 137 1.82 7.90 -1.26
CA ARG A 137 1.91 9.03 -0.31
C ARG A 137 0.98 8.91 0.90
N HIS A 138 0.07 7.94 0.93
CA HIS A 138 -0.85 7.70 2.05
C HIS A 138 -0.34 6.53 2.90
N PRO A 139 -0.06 6.73 4.19
CA PRO A 139 0.61 5.72 5.00
C PRO A 139 -0.30 4.59 5.47
N ASP A 140 -1.61 4.83 5.58
CA ASP A 140 -2.59 3.93 6.18
C ASP A 140 -2.64 2.51 5.59
N ASN A 141 -2.72 2.41 4.25
CA ASN A 141 -2.80 1.13 3.55
C ASN A 141 -1.44 0.43 3.56
N VAL A 142 -0.36 1.13 3.21
CA VAL A 142 0.97 0.53 3.12
C VAL A 142 1.49 0.09 4.49
N ALA A 143 1.23 0.86 5.56
CA ALA A 143 1.58 0.48 6.92
C ALA A 143 0.78 -0.74 7.37
N ALA A 144 -0.54 -0.77 7.14
CA ALA A 144 -1.36 -1.93 7.50
C ALA A 144 -0.94 -3.19 6.72
N ALA A 145 -0.59 -3.07 5.44
CA ALA A 145 -0.14 -4.19 4.61
C ALA A 145 1.24 -4.72 5.05
N LEU A 146 2.17 -3.82 5.40
CA LEU A 146 3.53 -4.18 5.79
C LEU A 146 3.63 -4.71 7.23
N ILE A 147 2.93 -4.08 8.17
CA ILE A 147 3.04 -4.36 9.60
C ILE A 147 2.05 -5.45 10.03
N GLY A 148 0.85 -5.43 9.45
CA GLY A 148 -0.26 -6.31 9.78
C GLY A 148 -1.02 -5.90 11.06
N GLY A 149 -2.28 -6.29 11.11
CA GLY A 149 -3.22 -5.96 12.18
C GLY A 149 -3.88 -4.60 11.98
N PHE A 150 -4.25 -3.98 13.09
CA PHE A 150 -4.86 -2.65 13.16
C PHE A 150 -3.78 -1.62 13.49
N VAL A 151 -3.58 -0.65 12.61
CA VAL A 151 -2.41 0.24 12.62
C VAL A 151 -2.85 1.68 12.48
N GLY A 152 -2.25 2.58 13.26
CA GLY A 152 -2.28 4.01 13.05
C GLY A 152 -0.94 4.47 12.49
N SER A 153 -0.95 5.37 11.52
CA SER A 153 0.25 5.86 10.86
C SER A 153 0.14 7.33 10.48
N TYR A 154 1.26 8.02 10.41
CA TYR A 154 1.33 9.41 10.00
C TYR A 154 2.66 9.72 9.32
N LEU A 155 2.68 10.81 8.53
CA LEU A 155 3.90 11.34 7.91
C LEU A 155 4.60 12.29 8.87
N GLN A 156 5.92 12.17 9.00
CA GLN A 156 6.71 13.13 9.77
C GLN A 156 7.01 14.37 8.93
N GLU A 157 7.08 15.53 9.58
CA GLU A 157 7.60 16.74 8.97
C GLU A 157 9.12 16.62 8.84
N LEU A 158 9.59 16.38 7.62
CA LEU A 158 11.02 16.42 7.30
C LEU A 158 11.45 17.84 6.94
N SER A 159 12.75 18.14 7.05
CA SER A 159 13.33 19.44 6.69
C SER A 159 14.51 19.28 5.74
N GLY A 160 14.88 20.37 5.05
CA GLY A 160 16.03 20.39 4.14
C GLY A 160 15.90 19.42 2.96
N GLU A 161 17.00 18.76 2.61
CA GLU A 161 17.08 17.81 1.49
C GLU A 161 16.10 16.63 1.62
N ALA A 162 15.85 16.19 2.85
CA ALA A 162 14.90 15.12 3.13
C ALA A 162 13.46 15.51 2.73
N ALA A 163 13.05 16.75 2.98
CA ALA A 163 11.74 17.26 2.56
C ALA A 163 11.63 17.40 1.03
N ALA A 164 12.70 17.84 0.37
CA ALA A 164 12.71 17.95 -1.08
C ALA A 164 12.58 16.57 -1.75
N THR A 165 13.22 15.55 -1.19
CA THR A 165 13.22 14.20 -1.75
C THR A 165 11.84 13.54 -1.67
N THR A 166 11.08 13.74 -0.59
CA THR A 166 9.71 13.18 -0.47
C THR A 166 8.71 13.81 -1.44
N GLN A 167 9.03 14.98 -1.98
CA GLN A 167 8.19 15.67 -2.96
C GLN A 167 8.43 15.21 -4.40
N VAL A 168 9.51 14.47 -4.65
CA VAL A 168 9.86 13.96 -5.98
C VAL A 168 8.65 13.25 -6.61
N PRO A 169 8.33 13.52 -7.90
CA PRO A 169 7.22 12.88 -8.58
C PRO A 169 7.37 11.36 -8.64
N LEU A 170 6.25 10.64 -8.58
CA LEU A 170 6.25 9.18 -8.72
C LEU A 170 6.87 8.73 -10.06
N SER A 171 6.75 9.53 -11.12
CA SER A 171 7.38 9.26 -12.41
C SER A 171 8.91 9.29 -12.39
N GLU A 172 9.51 9.93 -11.38
CA GLU A 172 10.96 9.93 -11.17
C GLU A 172 11.39 8.83 -10.19
N VAL A 173 10.59 8.58 -9.14
CA VAL A 173 10.82 7.47 -8.19
C VAL A 173 10.69 6.12 -8.89
N LEU A 174 9.61 5.94 -9.64
CA LEU A 174 9.25 4.73 -10.35
C LEU A 174 8.90 5.09 -11.81
N PRO A 175 9.89 5.38 -12.67
CA PRO A 175 9.64 5.75 -14.06
C PRO A 175 8.94 4.63 -14.81
N ALA A 176 8.04 4.99 -15.72
CA ALA A 176 7.49 4.04 -16.68
C ALA A 176 8.65 3.46 -17.52
N TYR A 177 8.53 2.20 -17.91
CA TYR A 177 9.55 1.54 -18.72
C TYR A 177 9.17 1.64 -20.19
N PRO A 178 9.82 2.51 -20.98
CA PRO A 178 9.49 2.67 -22.39
C PRO A 178 10.01 1.47 -23.20
N ASP A 179 9.41 1.22 -24.36
CA ASP A 179 9.77 0.07 -25.22
C ASP A 179 11.22 0.14 -25.74
N ASN A 180 11.78 1.34 -25.84
CA ASN A 180 13.16 1.61 -26.27
C ASN A 180 14.12 1.89 -25.10
N ALA A 181 13.78 1.47 -23.88
CA ALA A 181 14.62 1.67 -22.71
C ALA A 181 16.02 1.07 -22.91
N SER A 182 17.06 1.85 -22.62
CA SER A 182 18.42 1.34 -22.53
C SER A 182 18.57 0.41 -21.31
N GLU A 183 19.63 -0.40 -21.31
CA GLU A 183 19.94 -1.26 -20.15
C GLU A 183 20.10 -0.43 -18.86
N SER A 184 20.58 0.82 -18.99
CA SER A 184 20.80 1.78 -17.89
C SER A 184 19.56 2.55 -17.41
N TRP A 185 18.39 2.33 -18.03
CA TRP A 185 17.17 3.08 -17.70
C TRP A 185 16.79 2.92 -16.23
N GLY A 186 16.76 4.05 -15.51
CA GLY A 186 16.36 4.11 -14.10
C GLY A 186 17.37 3.51 -13.13
N TYR A 187 18.67 3.43 -13.46
CA TYR A 187 19.72 2.88 -12.59
C TYR A 187 19.97 3.65 -11.29
N HIS A 188 19.66 4.95 -11.27
CA HIS A 188 19.91 5.82 -10.11
C HIS A 188 18.60 6.46 -9.66
N PRO A 189 17.66 5.67 -9.12
CA PRO A 189 16.42 6.25 -8.62
C PRO A 189 16.68 7.01 -7.30
N PRO A 190 15.81 7.95 -6.93
CA PRO A 190 15.89 8.67 -5.66
C PRO A 190 15.94 7.73 -4.46
N THR A 191 16.90 7.94 -3.56
CA THR A 191 16.96 7.21 -2.29
C THR A 191 15.94 7.80 -1.31
N PRO A 192 15.07 6.99 -0.68
CA PRO A 192 14.12 7.50 0.30
C PRO A 192 14.86 8.17 1.48
N PRO A 193 14.44 9.33 1.97
CA PRO A 193 14.86 9.82 3.28
C PRO A 193 14.51 8.81 4.37
N GLN A 194 15.19 8.84 5.50
CA GLN A 194 14.83 8.02 6.66
C GLN A 194 13.73 8.69 7.47
N GLY A 195 12.77 7.90 7.95
CA GLY A 195 11.73 8.36 8.86
C GLY A 195 10.64 9.20 8.18
N ILE A 196 10.28 8.90 6.93
CA ILE A 196 9.19 9.58 6.22
C ILE A 196 7.86 9.39 6.95
N GLY A 197 7.62 8.17 7.44
CA GLY A 197 6.42 7.84 8.18
C GLY A 197 6.72 7.10 9.47
N HIS A 198 5.78 7.21 10.40
CA HIS A 198 5.80 6.47 11.65
C HIS A 198 4.46 5.75 11.83
N TYR A 199 4.47 4.65 12.57
CA TYR A 199 3.27 3.87 12.84
C TYR A 199 3.22 3.38 14.28
N ILE A 200 2.02 3.02 14.70
CA ILE A 200 1.74 2.31 15.94
C ILE A 200 0.77 1.18 15.64
N ARG A 201 1.06 -0.01 16.15
CA ARG A 201 0.13 -1.13 16.09
C ARG A 201 -0.79 -1.08 17.29
N PHE A 202 -2.09 -0.95 17.03
CA PHE A 202 -3.13 -1.00 18.05
C PHE A 202 -3.43 -2.46 18.45
N GLY A 203 -4.10 -2.61 19.59
CA GLY A 203 -4.73 -3.88 19.95
C GLY A 203 -5.94 -4.19 19.07
N TRP A 204 -6.33 -5.46 19.01
CA TRP A 204 -7.55 -5.91 18.34
C TRP A 204 -8.22 -7.00 19.16
N ALA A 205 -9.47 -6.76 19.55
CA ALA A 205 -10.28 -7.75 20.26
C ALA A 205 -10.61 -8.93 19.32
N LYS A 206 -10.26 -10.15 19.74
CA LYS A 206 -10.35 -11.37 18.88
C LYS A 206 -11.78 -11.72 18.50
N GLU A 207 -12.73 -11.25 19.30
CA GLU A 207 -14.17 -11.37 19.13
C GLU A 207 -14.68 -10.54 17.94
N ILE A 208 -13.98 -9.45 17.57
CA ILE A 208 -14.36 -8.59 16.45
C ILE A 208 -13.96 -9.27 15.14
N LYS A 209 -14.96 -9.46 14.27
CA LYS A 209 -14.81 -9.97 12.90
C LYS A 209 -15.20 -8.89 11.90
N VAL A 210 -14.54 -8.90 10.75
CA VAL A 210 -14.80 -7.95 9.66
C VAL A 210 -15.52 -8.68 8.54
N ILE A 211 -16.63 -8.11 8.09
CA ILE A 211 -17.37 -8.57 6.90
C ILE A 211 -17.16 -7.49 5.83
N ALA A 212 -16.50 -7.85 4.74
CA ALA A 212 -16.33 -6.96 3.59
C ALA A 212 -17.47 -7.18 2.59
N ILE A 213 -18.20 -6.13 2.25
CA ILE A 213 -19.24 -6.14 1.22
C ILE A 213 -18.68 -5.40 0.00
N ILE A 214 -18.50 -6.13 -1.09
CA ILE A 214 -17.74 -5.67 -2.26
C ILE A 214 -18.72 -5.48 -3.44
N PRO A 215 -19.11 -4.25 -3.79
CA PRO A 215 -20.05 -4.02 -4.88
C PRO A 215 -19.38 -4.25 -6.25
N HIS A 216 -20.14 -4.61 -7.28
CA HIS A 216 -19.64 -4.88 -8.64
C HIS A 216 -19.34 -3.62 -9.48
N PHE A 217 -18.88 -2.53 -8.86
CA PHE A 217 -18.42 -1.33 -9.56
C PHE A 217 -17.11 -0.83 -8.94
N GLU A 218 -16.36 -0.03 -9.69
CA GLU A 218 -15.09 0.54 -9.28
C GLU A 218 -15.24 2.05 -9.03
N VAL A 219 -14.53 2.54 -8.02
CA VAL A 219 -14.35 3.97 -7.77
C VAL A 219 -12.86 4.23 -7.66
N LEU A 220 -12.35 5.07 -8.56
CA LEU A 220 -10.94 5.48 -8.53
C LEU A 220 -10.67 6.31 -7.27
N THR A 221 -9.59 5.99 -6.55
CA THR A 221 -9.19 6.70 -5.32
C THR A 221 -9.03 8.21 -5.54
N ALA A 222 -8.50 8.61 -6.70
CA ALA A 222 -8.35 10.02 -7.05
C ALA A 222 -9.71 10.74 -7.17
N GLU A 223 -10.72 10.09 -7.78
CA GLU A 223 -12.06 10.66 -7.90
C GLU A 223 -12.77 10.71 -6.54
N ALA A 224 -12.61 9.69 -5.70
CA ALA A 224 -13.15 9.68 -4.34
C ALA A 224 -12.57 10.81 -3.47
N ARG A 225 -11.34 11.26 -3.73
CA ARG A 225 -10.73 12.40 -3.02
C ARG A 225 -11.21 13.75 -3.52
N ARG A 226 -11.58 13.87 -4.81
CA ARG A 226 -12.05 15.14 -5.40
C ARG A 226 -13.37 15.64 -4.80
N VAL A 227 -14.14 14.76 -4.17
CA VAL A 227 -15.40 15.15 -3.50
C VAL A 227 -15.19 15.67 -2.08
N LEU A 228 -13.97 15.62 -1.54
CA LEU A 228 -13.67 16.13 -0.20
C LEU A 228 -13.67 17.66 -0.22
N PRO A 229 -14.27 18.31 0.80
CA PRO A 229 -14.24 19.77 0.89
C PRO A 229 -12.83 20.26 1.25
N ASP A 230 -12.49 21.45 0.77
CA ASP A 230 -11.22 22.13 1.08
C ASP A 230 -11.14 22.60 2.54
N THR A 231 -12.30 22.77 3.19
CA THR A 231 -12.39 23.25 4.58
C THR A 231 -13.43 22.48 5.37
N TYR A 232 -13.20 22.38 6.68
CA TYR A 232 -14.09 21.72 7.63
C TYR A 232 -14.43 22.67 8.76
N THR A 233 -15.63 22.52 9.33
CA THR A 233 -16.00 23.29 10.52
C THR A 233 -15.21 22.79 11.73
N LYS A 234 -15.01 23.67 12.72
CA LYS A 234 -14.43 23.27 14.01
C LYS A 234 -15.26 22.16 14.67
N GLU A 235 -16.58 22.19 14.52
CA GLU A 235 -17.48 21.18 15.07
C GLU A 235 -17.23 19.80 14.47
N ASP A 236 -17.12 19.70 13.13
CA ASP A 236 -16.83 18.43 12.44
C ASP A 236 -15.46 17.86 12.83
N LEU A 237 -14.44 18.73 12.93
CA LEU A 237 -13.10 18.32 13.35
C LEU A 237 -13.11 17.78 14.78
N VAL A 238 -13.73 18.50 15.71
CA VAL A 238 -13.86 18.05 17.11
C VAL A 238 -14.64 16.73 17.19
N PHE A 239 -15.73 16.61 16.43
CA PHE A 239 -16.56 15.41 16.37
C PHE A 239 -15.79 14.16 15.92
N ASN A 240 -14.98 14.28 14.86
CA ASN A 240 -14.18 13.18 14.34
C ASN A 240 -12.99 12.85 15.26
N LEU A 241 -12.30 13.85 15.82
CA LEU A 241 -11.19 13.64 16.76
C LEU A 241 -11.64 12.88 18.01
N GLN A 242 -12.78 13.26 18.60
CA GLN A 242 -13.36 12.55 19.74
C GLN A 242 -13.60 11.07 19.43
N ARG A 243 -14.13 10.78 18.25
CA ARG A 243 -14.44 9.40 17.83
C ARG A 243 -13.19 8.61 17.52
N LEU A 244 -12.19 9.20 16.86
CA LEU A 244 -10.93 8.53 16.55
C LEU A 244 -10.19 8.11 17.83
N ALA A 245 -10.11 9.03 18.81
CA ALA A 245 -9.47 8.77 20.10
C ALA A 245 -10.12 7.59 20.84
N VAL A 246 -11.45 7.50 20.80
CA VAL A 246 -12.18 6.43 21.48
C VAL A 246 -12.22 5.13 20.67
N LEU A 247 -12.37 5.19 19.33
CA LEU A 247 -12.47 4.03 18.45
C LEU A 247 -11.22 3.14 18.51
N THR A 248 -10.04 3.76 18.48
CA THR A 248 -8.76 3.03 18.52
C THR A 248 -8.62 2.21 19.80
N THR A 249 -9.14 2.72 20.91
CA THR A 249 -9.14 2.02 22.21
C THR A 249 -10.29 1.01 22.30
N SER A 250 -11.49 1.33 21.80
CA SER A 250 -12.65 0.44 21.90
C SER A 250 -12.47 -0.85 21.10
N LEU A 251 -11.86 -0.77 19.91
CA LEU A 251 -11.53 -1.94 19.08
C LEU A 251 -10.47 -2.85 19.69
N ALA A 252 -9.66 -2.33 20.62
CA ALA A 252 -8.61 -3.08 21.31
C ALA A 252 -9.10 -3.81 22.59
N ARG A 253 -10.27 -3.45 23.13
CA ARG A 253 -10.77 -3.97 24.42
C ARG A 253 -11.51 -5.30 24.27
N SER A 254 -11.18 -6.25 25.15
CA SER A 254 -11.91 -7.51 25.32
C SER A 254 -12.49 -7.57 26.76
N PRO A 255 -13.81 -7.79 26.93
CA PRO A 255 -14.80 -7.92 25.87
C PRO A 255 -15.05 -6.58 25.13
N PRO A 256 -15.47 -6.60 23.85
CA PRO A 256 -15.76 -5.38 23.11
C PRO A 256 -16.94 -4.59 23.70
N ASP A 257 -16.78 -3.27 23.82
CA ASP A 257 -17.90 -2.36 24.10
C ASP A 257 -18.60 -2.03 22.77
N THR A 258 -19.68 -2.77 22.48
CA THR A 258 -20.40 -2.66 21.20
C THR A 258 -21.10 -1.31 21.04
N ALA A 259 -21.60 -0.73 22.12
CA ALA A 259 -22.28 0.57 22.11
C ALA A 259 -21.28 1.70 21.83
N CYS A 260 -20.12 1.65 22.46
CA CYS A 260 -19.03 2.59 22.21
C CYS A 260 -18.52 2.45 20.76
N THR A 261 -18.15 1.23 20.36
CA THR A 261 -17.57 0.93 19.04
C THR A 261 -18.47 1.39 17.90
N SER A 262 -19.76 1.07 17.95
CA SER A 262 -20.74 1.46 16.92
C SER A 262 -20.91 2.97 16.79
N ARG A 263 -20.98 3.71 17.90
CA ARG A 263 -21.14 5.17 17.90
C ARG A 263 -19.89 5.89 17.40
N THR A 264 -18.71 5.32 17.64
CA THR A 264 -17.43 5.91 17.25
C THR A 264 -17.00 5.55 15.84
N ALA A 265 -17.47 4.43 15.29
CA ALA A 265 -17.21 4.05 13.91
C ALA A 265 -17.95 4.96 12.90
N ASN A 266 -19.02 5.65 13.34
CA ASN A 266 -19.80 6.51 12.47
C ASN A 266 -19.14 7.88 12.30
N THR A 267 -18.77 8.21 11.07
CA THR A 267 -18.16 9.49 10.69
C THR A 267 -19.20 10.55 10.38
N SER A 268 -18.87 11.82 10.65
CA SER A 268 -19.50 12.95 9.98
C SER A 268 -18.77 13.23 8.65
N TYR A 269 -18.83 12.30 7.69
CA TYR A 269 -18.66 12.72 6.30
C TYR A 269 -19.98 13.33 5.87
N PRO A 270 -20.01 14.58 5.36
CA PRO A 270 -21.27 15.27 5.12
C PRO A 270 -21.98 14.63 3.92
N ALA A 271 -22.81 13.61 4.19
CA ALA A 271 -23.91 13.27 3.31
C ALA A 271 -24.96 14.41 3.27
N SER A 272 -24.85 15.40 4.17
CA SER A 272 -25.76 16.54 4.32
C SER A 272 -25.49 17.74 3.41
N HIS A 273 -24.38 17.76 2.64
CA HIS A 273 -24.05 18.88 1.73
C HIS A 273 -23.78 18.47 0.28
N ALA A 274 -24.17 17.25 -0.12
CA ALA A 274 -24.28 16.91 -1.54
C ALA A 274 -25.43 17.74 -2.14
N SER A 275 -25.10 18.93 -2.65
CA SER A 275 -25.97 19.68 -3.54
C SER A 275 -26.39 18.75 -4.67
N SER A 276 -27.71 18.69 -4.91
CA SER A 276 -28.32 17.94 -6.00
C SER A 276 -27.52 18.12 -7.30
N PRO A 277 -27.32 17.06 -8.11
CA PRO A 277 -26.64 17.22 -9.39
C PRO A 277 -27.39 18.27 -10.24
N PRO A 278 -26.69 19.14 -10.98
CA PRO A 278 -27.35 20.07 -11.87
C PRO A 278 -28.20 19.28 -12.86
N SER A 279 -29.47 19.66 -12.98
CA SER A 279 -30.38 19.16 -14.00
C SER A 279 -29.69 19.29 -15.36
N ARG A 280 -29.48 18.16 -16.04
CA ARG A 280 -28.95 18.16 -17.41
C ARG A 280 -29.90 18.93 -18.34
N PRO A 281 -29.37 19.73 -19.29
CA PRO A 281 -30.16 20.36 -20.34
C PRO A 281 -30.75 19.32 -21.30
#